data_AF-A0A8C9L1W8-F1
#
_entry.id   AF-A0A8C9L1W8-F1
#
_cell.length_a   1.000
_cell.length_b   1.000
_cell.length_c   1.000
_cell.angle_alpha   90.00
_cell.angle_beta   90.00
_cell.angle_gamma   90.00
#
_symmetry.space_group_name_H-M   'P 1'
#
loop_
_entity.id
_entity.type
_entity.pdbx_description
1 polymer ?
#
loop_
_entity_poly.entity_id
_entity_poly.type
_entity_poly.pdbx_seq_one_letter_code
_entity_poly.pdbx_strand_id
1 'polypeptide(L)'
;MRKNFEFNKQKSIVRSHLQLIKAVSQLIADAGIGGSRFQHSLAIINNFANGDKQMKNVNFPAEVKDLTKRIRTVLMATAQMKEHEKDPEMLVDLQYSLANSYASTPELRRTWLESMAKIHARNGDLSEAAMCYIHIAALIAEYLKRKGLFSMGWPAFLSITPNIKEEGAMKEDSGMQDTPYNENILVEQLELCVEYLWKSERYELIAEVNKPIIAVFEKQRDFKRLSDLYYDIHRSYLKVAEVVNSEKRLFGRYYRVAFYGQGFFEEEEGKEYIYKEPKLTGLSEISQRLLKLYADKFGIDNVKIIQDSNKVNPKDLDPKYAYIQVTYVTPFFEEKEAEDRKTDFEMHHNVNRFVFETPFTLSGKKHGGVEEQCKRRTILTSTSAAACSPSLPLAAKAHCACMCQVFCRHWAQHVMQSDKLSLPCAHLQSMFILRILLTLLGEVIFICGVVSFFIFPYQHLRMMGFGRGSAEGSLALKSVLLIINRRN
;
A
#
# COMPACT_ATOMS: atom_id res chain seq x y z
N MET A 1 10.64 -39.25 -5.37
CA MET A 1 11.60 -38.39 -6.11
C MET A 1 12.16 -39.08 -7.34
N ARG A 2 13.03 -40.10 -7.22
CA ARG A 2 13.67 -40.74 -8.39
C ARG A 2 12.70 -41.29 -9.45
N LYS A 3 11.71 -42.10 -9.05
CA LYS A 3 10.65 -42.58 -9.96
C LYS A 3 9.88 -41.44 -10.64
N ASN A 4 9.71 -40.30 -9.96
CA ASN A 4 9.04 -39.12 -10.53
C ASN A 4 9.94 -38.37 -11.53
N PHE A 5 11.24 -38.30 -11.25
CA PHE A 5 12.24 -37.79 -12.19
C PHE A 5 12.30 -38.63 -13.46
N GLU A 6 12.33 -39.96 -13.32
CA GLU A 6 12.31 -40.92 -14.43
C GLU A 6 11.00 -40.81 -15.23
N PHE A 7 9.85 -40.69 -14.54
CA PHE A 7 8.54 -40.46 -15.18
C PHE A 7 8.49 -39.16 -15.98
N ASN A 8 9.16 -38.11 -15.50
CA ASN A 8 9.23 -36.81 -16.20
C ASN A 8 10.41 -36.72 -17.19
N LYS A 9 10.82 -37.86 -17.77
CA LYS A 9 11.90 -37.95 -18.77
C LYS A 9 13.22 -37.33 -18.30
N GLN A 10 13.53 -37.46 -17.01
CA GLN A 10 14.75 -36.92 -16.37
C GLN A 10 14.89 -35.39 -16.45
N LYS A 11 13.77 -34.66 -16.52
CA LYS A 11 13.78 -33.19 -16.61
C LYS A 11 13.58 -32.50 -15.26
N SER A 12 12.65 -32.97 -14.42
CA SER A 12 12.36 -32.33 -13.13
C SER A 12 11.67 -33.26 -12.13
N ILE A 13 11.68 -32.88 -10.85
CA ILE A 13 10.94 -33.57 -9.77
C ILE A 13 9.72 -32.77 -9.27
N VAL A 14 9.15 -31.92 -10.12
CA VAL A 14 8.17 -30.89 -9.70
C VAL A 14 6.98 -31.45 -8.92
N ARG A 15 6.46 -32.63 -9.24
CA ARG A 15 5.36 -33.25 -8.48
C ARG A 15 5.77 -33.64 -7.06
N SER A 16 6.95 -34.27 -6.92
CA SER A 16 7.50 -34.56 -5.58
C SER A 16 7.78 -33.27 -4.82
N HIS A 17 8.24 -32.24 -5.52
CA HIS A 17 8.56 -30.93 -4.97
C HIS A 17 7.32 -30.22 -4.39
N LEU A 18 6.25 -30.11 -5.18
CA LEU A 18 4.98 -29.49 -4.77
C LEU A 18 4.34 -30.23 -3.59
N GLN A 19 4.23 -31.55 -3.67
CA GLN A 19 3.62 -32.36 -2.62
C GLN A 19 4.36 -32.23 -1.30
N LEU A 20 5.70 -32.26 -1.32
CA LEU A 20 6.51 -32.11 -0.11
C LEU A 20 6.42 -30.71 0.47
N ILE A 21 6.51 -29.65 -0.35
CA ILE A 21 6.39 -28.28 0.18
C ILE A 21 5.01 -28.03 0.76
N LYS A 22 3.94 -28.49 0.11
CA LYS A 22 2.56 -28.36 0.62
C LYS A 22 2.37 -29.11 1.93
N ALA A 23 2.82 -30.37 1.98
CA ALA A 23 2.74 -31.19 3.19
C ALA A 23 3.55 -30.57 4.34
N VAL A 24 4.78 -30.11 4.06
CA VAL A 24 5.62 -29.43 5.06
C VAL A 24 4.94 -28.14 5.52
N SER A 25 4.41 -27.31 4.63
CA SER A 25 3.75 -26.05 4.99
C SER A 25 2.53 -26.28 5.89
N GLN A 26 1.72 -27.31 5.60
CA GLN A 26 0.57 -27.70 6.43
C GLN A 26 1.01 -28.27 7.79
N LEU A 27 1.98 -29.19 7.78
CA LEU A 27 2.47 -29.84 9.00
C LEU A 27 3.17 -28.88 9.95
N ILE A 28 3.83 -27.84 9.45
CA ILE A 28 4.44 -26.83 10.31
C ILE A 28 3.37 -26.00 11.01
N ALA A 29 2.30 -25.63 10.30
CA ALA A 29 1.19 -24.87 10.87
C ALA A 29 0.48 -25.63 12.01
N ASP A 30 0.32 -26.95 11.87
CA ASP A 30 -0.43 -27.77 12.84
C ASP A 30 0.43 -28.37 13.96
N ALA A 31 1.69 -28.72 13.69
CA ALA A 31 2.52 -29.53 14.60
C ALA A 31 3.89 -28.92 14.95
N GLY A 32 4.23 -27.72 14.45
CA GLY A 32 5.49 -27.04 14.80
C GLY A 32 6.74 -27.82 14.44
N ILE A 33 6.73 -28.52 13.29
CA ILE A 33 7.84 -29.35 12.81
C ILE A 33 8.98 -28.46 12.28
N GLY A 34 10.23 -28.80 12.57
CA GLY A 34 11.39 -28.06 12.03
C GLY A 34 12.69 -28.16 12.81
N GLY A 35 12.69 -28.85 13.95
CA GLY A 35 13.87 -29.04 14.79
C GLY A 35 15.03 -29.80 14.12
N SER A 36 16.14 -29.94 14.86
CA SER A 36 17.41 -30.51 14.39
C SER A 36 17.27 -31.88 13.70
N ARG A 37 16.35 -32.73 14.16
CA ARG A 37 16.07 -34.05 13.55
C ARG A 37 15.55 -33.92 12.12
N PHE A 38 14.65 -32.98 11.86
CA PHE A 38 14.11 -32.74 10.52
C PHE A 38 15.19 -32.19 9.58
N GLN A 39 16.01 -31.25 10.07
CA GLN A 39 17.16 -30.74 9.32
C GLN A 39 18.16 -31.84 8.97
N HIS A 40 18.39 -32.76 9.91
CA HIS A 40 19.23 -33.94 9.68
C HIS A 40 18.62 -34.87 8.62
N SER A 41 17.30 -35.10 8.64
CA SER A 41 16.61 -35.85 7.58
C SER A 41 16.79 -35.21 6.19
N LEU A 42 16.71 -33.89 6.08
CA LEU A 42 16.98 -33.18 4.80
C LEU A 42 18.44 -33.34 4.33
N ALA A 43 19.40 -33.39 5.27
CA ALA A 43 20.79 -33.65 4.94
C ALA A 43 20.99 -35.08 4.43
N ILE A 44 20.35 -36.06 5.07
CA ILE A 44 20.36 -37.47 4.63
C ILE A 44 19.81 -37.60 3.20
N ILE A 45 18.69 -36.94 2.88
CA ILE A 45 18.10 -36.96 1.53
C ILE A 45 19.10 -36.43 0.47
N ASN A 46 19.79 -35.33 0.77
CA ASN A 46 20.83 -34.80 -0.13
C ASN A 46 21.99 -35.78 -0.31
N ASN A 47 22.41 -36.44 0.77
CA ASN A 47 23.48 -37.44 0.71
C ASN A 47 23.09 -38.64 -0.17
N PHE A 48 21.84 -39.11 -0.06
CA PHE A 48 21.33 -40.18 -0.93
C PHE A 48 21.28 -39.75 -2.40
N ALA A 49 20.83 -38.53 -2.70
CA ALA A 49 20.79 -38.02 -4.07
C ALA A 49 22.20 -37.88 -4.68
N ASN A 50 23.19 -37.43 -3.91
CA ASN A 50 24.59 -37.31 -4.34
C ASN A 50 25.30 -38.69 -4.45
N GLY A 51 24.87 -39.66 -3.65
CA GLY A 51 25.40 -41.02 -3.63
C GLY A 51 24.88 -41.91 -4.77
N ASP A 52 23.80 -41.52 -5.45
CA ASP A 52 23.20 -42.31 -6.53
C ASP A 52 24.05 -42.27 -7.80
N LYS A 53 24.87 -43.32 -7.99
CA LYS A 53 25.79 -43.46 -9.13
C LYS A 53 25.08 -43.41 -10.48
N GLN A 54 23.83 -43.87 -10.57
CA GLN A 54 23.07 -43.88 -11.83
C GLN A 54 22.51 -42.50 -12.20
N MET A 55 22.43 -41.59 -11.22
CA MET A 55 21.86 -40.25 -11.39
C MET A 55 22.92 -39.13 -11.29
N LYS A 56 24.22 -39.46 -11.18
CA LYS A 56 25.31 -38.49 -11.01
C LYS A 56 25.49 -37.51 -12.18
N ASN A 57 25.20 -37.94 -13.41
CA ASN A 57 25.42 -37.16 -14.64
C ASN A 57 24.15 -36.45 -15.14
N VAL A 58 23.05 -36.50 -14.39
CA VAL A 58 21.78 -35.85 -14.71
C VAL A 58 21.45 -34.80 -13.65
N ASN A 59 20.53 -33.87 -13.94
CA ASN A 59 20.20 -32.73 -13.06
C ASN A 59 19.52 -33.13 -11.73
N PHE A 60 19.33 -34.41 -11.45
CA PHE A 60 18.59 -34.91 -10.29
C PHE A 60 19.17 -34.46 -8.92
N PRO A 61 20.49 -34.53 -8.65
CA PRO A 61 21.02 -34.08 -7.36
C PRO A 61 20.84 -32.57 -7.14
N ALA A 62 20.91 -31.76 -8.21
CA ALA A 62 20.67 -30.32 -8.14
C ALA A 62 19.20 -30.00 -7.85
N GLU A 63 18.26 -30.71 -8.48
CA GLU A 63 16.83 -30.61 -8.20
C GLU A 63 16.47 -30.96 -6.75
N VAL A 64 17.06 -32.03 -6.21
CA VAL A 64 16.87 -32.42 -4.80
C VAL A 64 17.48 -31.38 -3.85
N LYS A 65 18.62 -30.80 -4.20
CA LYS A 65 19.24 -29.72 -3.44
C LYS A 65 18.37 -28.46 -3.43
N ASP A 66 17.79 -28.08 -4.57
CA ASP A 66 16.88 -26.93 -4.66
C ASP A 66 15.61 -27.15 -3.82
N LEU A 67 15.02 -28.36 -3.91
CA LEU A 67 13.88 -28.74 -3.07
C LEU A 67 14.19 -28.61 -1.58
N THR A 68 15.30 -29.18 -1.12
CA THR A 68 15.67 -29.10 0.31
C THR A 68 16.00 -27.68 0.75
N LYS A 69 16.57 -26.84 -0.14
CA LYS A 69 16.77 -25.40 0.13
C LYS A 69 15.44 -24.68 0.33
N ARG A 70 14.46 -24.90 -0.56
CA ARG A 70 13.12 -24.30 -0.44
C ARG A 70 12.38 -24.77 0.80
N ILE A 71 12.47 -26.06 1.15
CA ILE A 71 11.92 -26.57 2.41
C ILE A 71 12.54 -25.86 3.62
N ARG A 72 13.86 -25.64 3.63
CA ARG A 72 14.51 -24.86 4.69
C ARG A 72 14.02 -23.42 4.74
N THR A 73 13.80 -22.78 3.60
CA THR A 73 13.21 -21.43 3.55
C THR A 73 11.81 -21.40 4.16
N VAL A 74 10.93 -22.37 3.85
CA VAL A 74 9.62 -22.48 4.53
C VAL A 74 9.80 -22.62 6.03
N LEU A 75 10.69 -23.51 6.48
CA LEU A 75 10.91 -23.77 7.90
C LEU A 75 11.41 -22.54 8.65
N MET A 76 12.33 -21.77 8.06
CA MET A 76 12.81 -20.54 8.68
C MET A 76 11.70 -19.48 8.72
N ALA A 77 11.00 -19.27 7.60
CA ALA A 77 9.91 -18.29 7.54
C ALA A 77 8.77 -18.64 8.51
N THR A 78 8.41 -19.92 8.63
CA THR A 78 7.36 -20.38 9.56
C THR A 78 7.80 -20.35 11.03
N ALA A 79 9.08 -20.58 11.34
CA ALA A 79 9.62 -20.36 12.67
C ALA A 79 9.53 -18.88 13.06
N GLN A 80 9.92 -17.97 12.15
CA GLN A 80 9.76 -16.53 12.32
C GLN A 80 8.27 -16.15 12.50
N MET A 81 7.37 -16.71 11.68
CA MET A 81 5.93 -16.48 11.83
C MET A 81 5.42 -16.89 13.22
N LYS A 82 5.91 -18.01 13.78
CA LYS A 82 5.53 -18.46 15.13
C LYS A 82 6.07 -17.54 16.22
N GLU A 83 7.30 -17.07 16.10
CA GLU A 83 7.88 -16.09 17.02
C GLU A 83 7.11 -14.76 17.04
N HIS A 84 6.48 -14.42 15.90
CA HIS A 84 5.68 -13.23 15.71
C HIS A 84 4.16 -13.50 15.72
N GLU A 85 3.69 -14.62 16.27
CA GLU A 85 2.25 -14.96 16.30
C GLU A 85 1.39 -13.90 17.03
N LYS A 86 1.99 -13.17 17.98
CA LYS A 86 1.34 -12.09 18.73
C LYS A 86 1.35 -10.74 18.01
N ASP A 87 2.14 -10.60 16.94
CA ASP A 87 2.30 -9.39 16.12
C ASP A 87 1.61 -9.64 14.76
N PRO A 88 0.31 -9.32 14.63
CA PRO A 88 -0.47 -9.70 13.46
C PRO A 88 0.03 -9.02 12.18
N GLU A 89 0.57 -7.81 12.27
CA GLU A 89 1.14 -7.11 11.12
C GLU A 89 2.42 -7.80 10.62
N MET A 90 3.37 -8.09 11.52
CA MET A 90 4.59 -8.80 11.14
C MET A 90 4.27 -10.21 10.61
N LEU A 91 3.30 -10.89 11.22
CA LEU A 91 2.88 -12.21 10.77
C LEU A 91 2.37 -12.19 9.33
N VAL A 92 1.53 -11.21 8.98
CA VAL A 92 1.00 -11.05 7.61
C VAL A 92 2.10 -10.67 6.63
N ASP A 93 3.02 -9.78 7.00
CA ASP A 93 4.16 -9.40 6.15
C ASP A 93 5.08 -10.59 5.85
N LEU A 94 5.40 -11.40 6.86
CA LEU A 94 6.17 -12.64 6.69
C LEU A 94 5.44 -13.63 5.77
N GLN A 95 4.12 -13.77 5.93
CA GLN A 95 3.30 -14.62 5.06
C GLN A 95 3.29 -14.12 3.62
N TYR A 96 3.15 -12.82 3.41
CA TYR A 96 3.17 -12.20 2.09
C TYR A 96 4.54 -12.35 1.41
N SER A 97 5.63 -12.11 2.14
CA SER A 97 7.00 -12.34 1.68
C SER A 97 7.24 -13.79 1.26
N LEU A 98 6.80 -14.74 2.08
CA LEU A 98 6.87 -16.16 1.79
C LEU A 98 6.02 -16.52 0.56
N ALA A 99 4.79 -16.01 0.47
CA ALA A 99 3.92 -16.21 -0.68
C ALA A 99 4.56 -15.65 -1.97
N ASN A 100 5.22 -14.48 -1.91
CA ASN A 100 5.90 -13.86 -3.05
C ASN A 100 7.10 -14.68 -3.51
N SER A 101 7.82 -15.34 -2.59
CA SER A 101 8.88 -16.29 -2.96
C SER A 101 8.38 -17.46 -3.82
N TYR A 102 7.08 -17.76 -3.75
CA TYR A 102 6.39 -18.78 -4.54
C TYR A 102 5.63 -18.24 -5.75
N ALA A 103 5.78 -16.97 -6.14
CA ALA A 103 5.06 -16.39 -7.29
C ALA A 103 5.27 -17.16 -8.61
N SER A 104 6.42 -17.83 -8.76
CA SER A 104 6.71 -18.70 -9.91
C SER A 104 5.95 -20.03 -9.92
N THR A 105 5.39 -20.45 -8.77
CA THR A 105 4.77 -21.76 -8.53
C THR A 105 3.30 -21.60 -8.12
N PRO A 106 2.34 -21.74 -9.07
CA PRO A 106 0.96 -21.29 -8.88
C PRO A 106 0.20 -21.98 -7.74
N GLU A 107 0.38 -23.29 -7.57
CA GLU A 107 -0.31 -24.04 -6.52
C GLU A 107 0.13 -23.60 -5.12
N LEU A 108 1.43 -23.34 -4.94
CA LEU A 108 1.96 -22.86 -3.67
C LEU A 108 1.53 -21.41 -3.41
N ARG A 109 1.64 -20.53 -4.41
CA ARG A 109 1.16 -19.15 -4.33
C ARG A 109 -0.31 -19.09 -3.90
N ARG A 110 -1.19 -19.88 -4.54
CA ARG A 110 -2.60 -20.00 -4.17
C ARG A 110 -2.78 -20.45 -2.71
N THR A 111 -2.10 -21.51 -2.29
CA THR A 111 -2.25 -22.07 -0.93
C THR A 111 -1.93 -21.02 0.14
N TRP A 112 -0.88 -20.22 -0.07
CA TRP A 112 -0.51 -19.13 0.84
C TRP A 112 -1.54 -17.99 0.83
N LEU A 113 -1.98 -17.54 -0.34
CA LEU A 113 -3.02 -16.50 -0.44
C LEU A 113 -4.34 -16.93 0.21
N GLU A 114 -4.75 -18.21 0.07
CA GLU A 114 -5.95 -18.74 0.75
C GLU A 114 -5.78 -18.77 2.27
N SER A 115 -4.58 -19.09 2.75
CA SER A 115 -4.27 -19.04 4.19
C SER A 115 -4.33 -17.62 4.72
N MET A 116 -3.74 -16.65 4.02
CA MET A 116 -3.78 -15.23 4.37
C MET A 116 -5.22 -14.71 4.39
N ALA A 117 -6.02 -15.03 3.37
CA ALA A 117 -7.43 -14.63 3.30
C ALA A 117 -8.23 -15.07 4.55
N LYS A 118 -7.99 -16.30 5.02
CA LYS A 118 -8.63 -16.83 6.23
C LYS A 118 -8.19 -16.10 7.49
N ILE A 119 -6.92 -15.69 7.58
CA ILE A 119 -6.41 -14.93 8.72
C ILE A 119 -7.00 -13.53 8.73
N HIS A 120 -7.00 -12.83 7.60
CA HIS A 120 -7.66 -11.54 7.45
C HIS A 120 -9.14 -11.59 7.81
N ALA A 121 -9.85 -12.62 7.34
CA ALA A 121 -11.26 -12.83 7.69
C ALA A 121 -11.47 -13.03 9.21
N ARG A 122 -10.55 -13.72 9.90
CA ARG A 122 -10.59 -13.89 11.36
C ARG A 122 -10.27 -12.60 12.11
N ASN A 123 -9.36 -11.79 11.59
CA ASN A 123 -8.96 -10.51 12.19
C ASN A 123 -9.97 -9.39 11.93
N GLY A 124 -10.90 -9.58 10.99
CA GLY A 124 -11.86 -8.54 10.57
C GLY A 124 -11.32 -7.62 9.46
N ASP A 125 -10.18 -7.95 8.87
CA ASP A 125 -9.53 -7.22 7.76
C ASP A 125 -10.14 -7.65 6.42
N LEU A 126 -11.43 -7.35 6.24
CA LEU A 126 -12.22 -7.93 5.14
C LEU A 126 -11.81 -7.40 3.75
N SER A 127 -11.22 -6.20 3.68
CA SER A 127 -10.69 -5.67 2.41
C SER A 127 -9.49 -6.48 1.94
N GLU A 128 -8.58 -6.82 2.85
CA GLU A 128 -7.36 -7.57 2.61
C GLU A 128 -7.70 -9.03 2.24
N ALA A 129 -8.72 -9.61 2.88
CA ALA A 129 -9.28 -10.90 2.46
C ALA A 129 -9.80 -10.87 1.02
N ALA A 130 -10.57 -9.85 0.63
CA ALA A 130 -11.05 -9.69 -0.75
C ALA A 130 -9.89 -9.58 -1.75
N MET A 131 -8.83 -8.85 -1.39
CA MET A 131 -7.63 -8.73 -2.23
C MET A 131 -6.89 -10.08 -2.37
N CYS A 132 -6.81 -10.89 -1.32
CA CYS A 132 -6.24 -12.24 -1.46
C CYS A 132 -6.99 -13.08 -2.52
N TYR A 133 -8.33 -13.03 -2.50
CA TYR A 133 -9.14 -13.74 -3.50
C TYR A 133 -8.99 -13.18 -4.91
N ILE A 134 -8.86 -11.85 -5.09
CA ILE A 134 -8.63 -11.31 -6.42
C ILE A 134 -7.26 -11.69 -6.98
N HIS A 135 -6.24 -11.77 -6.13
CA HIS A 135 -4.92 -12.29 -6.52
C HIS A 135 -4.98 -13.77 -6.91
N ILE A 136 -5.71 -14.60 -6.15
CA ILE A 136 -5.93 -16.01 -6.52
C ILE A 136 -6.65 -16.11 -7.86
N ALA A 137 -7.72 -15.33 -8.08
CA ALA A 137 -8.46 -15.33 -9.32
C ALA A 137 -7.60 -14.87 -10.51
N ALA A 138 -6.78 -13.82 -10.34
CA ALA A 138 -5.84 -13.36 -11.36
C ALA A 138 -4.81 -14.42 -11.72
N LEU A 139 -4.28 -15.16 -10.73
CA LEU A 139 -3.36 -16.27 -10.92
C LEU A 139 -4.02 -17.42 -11.71
N ILE A 140 -5.25 -17.79 -11.36
CA ILE A 140 -6.00 -18.85 -12.06
C ILE A 140 -6.35 -18.42 -13.49
N ALA A 141 -6.79 -17.17 -13.69
CA ALA A 141 -7.08 -16.63 -15.02
C ALA A 141 -5.84 -16.64 -15.92
N GLU A 142 -4.69 -16.21 -15.41
CA GLU A 142 -3.43 -16.26 -16.16
C GLU A 142 -3.02 -17.69 -16.52
N TYR A 143 -3.21 -18.65 -15.60
CA TYR A 143 -2.99 -20.06 -15.89
C TYR A 143 -3.90 -20.57 -17.02
N LEU A 144 -5.21 -20.31 -16.93
CA LEU A 144 -6.19 -20.74 -17.94
C LEU A 144 -5.92 -20.11 -19.30
N LYS A 145 -5.48 -18.85 -19.32
CA LYS A 145 -5.06 -18.14 -20.53
C LYS A 145 -3.90 -18.82 -21.23
N ARG A 146 -2.84 -19.19 -20.49
CA ARG A 146 -1.68 -19.89 -21.07
C ARG A 146 -2.03 -21.28 -21.59
N LYS A 147 -3.08 -21.91 -21.05
CA LYS A 147 -3.64 -23.17 -21.57
C LYS A 147 -4.59 -23.00 -22.76
N GLY A 148 -4.91 -21.75 -23.15
CA GLY A 148 -5.89 -21.46 -24.19
C GLY A 148 -7.35 -21.74 -23.79
N LEU A 149 -7.62 -21.92 -22.49
CA LEU A 149 -8.96 -22.25 -21.96
C LEU A 149 -9.77 -21.00 -21.64
N PHE A 150 -9.11 -19.86 -21.40
CA PHE A 150 -9.75 -18.59 -21.06
C PHE A 150 -9.07 -17.44 -21.80
N SER A 151 -9.84 -16.42 -22.21
CA SER A 151 -9.29 -15.30 -23.00
C SER A 151 -8.61 -14.23 -22.14
N MET A 152 -9.04 -14.10 -20.88
CA MET A 152 -8.56 -13.10 -19.94
C MET A 152 -7.45 -13.66 -19.05
N GLY A 153 -6.43 -12.86 -18.77
CA GLY A 153 -5.37 -13.18 -17.80
C GLY A 153 -5.39 -12.21 -16.64
N TRP A 154 -4.29 -12.14 -15.88
CA TRP A 154 -4.16 -11.15 -14.82
C TRP A 154 -4.47 -9.69 -15.23
N PRO A 155 -4.23 -9.21 -16.47
CA PRO A 155 -4.51 -7.81 -16.82
C PRO A 155 -5.98 -7.42 -16.73
N ALA A 156 -6.91 -8.39 -16.77
CA ALA A 156 -8.34 -8.12 -16.62
C ALA A 156 -8.70 -7.57 -15.24
N PHE A 157 -7.84 -7.76 -14.24
CA PHE A 157 -8.06 -7.33 -12.86
C PHE A 157 -7.34 -6.01 -12.51
N LEU A 158 -6.68 -5.36 -13.49
CA LEU A 158 -5.97 -4.08 -13.28
C LEU A 158 -6.89 -2.94 -12.85
N SER A 159 -8.17 -2.96 -13.27
CA SER A 159 -9.16 -1.96 -12.84
C SER A 159 -9.49 -2.05 -11.35
N ILE A 160 -9.31 -3.24 -10.75
CA ILE A 160 -9.58 -3.50 -9.33
C ILE A 160 -8.35 -3.15 -8.50
N THR A 161 -7.17 -3.61 -8.89
CA THR A 161 -5.93 -3.26 -8.18
C THR A 161 -4.74 -3.33 -9.14
N PRO A 162 -3.76 -2.42 -9.04
CA PRO A 162 -2.54 -2.52 -9.83
C PRO A 162 -1.58 -3.62 -9.36
N ASN A 163 -1.76 -4.15 -8.15
CA ASN A 163 -0.83 -5.08 -7.50
C ASN A 163 -0.90 -6.51 -8.08
N ILE A 164 -1.97 -6.86 -8.81
CA ILE A 164 -2.10 -8.16 -9.50
C ILE A 164 -1.01 -8.41 -10.56
N LYS A 165 -0.22 -7.39 -10.93
CA LYS A 165 0.95 -7.54 -11.82
C LYS A 165 1.93 -8.58 -11.30
N GLU A 166 2.00 -8.76 -9.99
CA GLU A 166 2.84 -9.75 -9.32
C GLU A 166 2.50 -11.19 -9.74
N GLU A 167 1.23 -11.46 -10.04
CA GLU A 167 0.77 -12.79 -10.47
C GLU A 167 1.23 -13.14 -11.90
N GLY A 168 1.74 -12.15 -12.64
CA GLY A 168 2.37 -12.34 -13.94
C GLY A 168 3.73 -13.07 -13.88
N ALA A 169 4.35 -13.17 -12.70
CA ALA A 169 5.65 -13.83 -12.50
C ALA A 169 5.59 -15.37 -12.60
N MET A 170 4.39 -15.94 -12.76
CA MET A 170 4.18 -17.36 -13.04
C MET A 170 5.05 -17.83 -14.21
N LYS A 171 5.76 -18.96 -14.06
CA LYS A 171 6.53 -19.60 -15.14
C LYS A 171 5.73 -20.77 -15.74
N GLU A 172 5.91 -21.01 -17.04
CA GLU A 172 5.42 -22.22 -17.73
C GLU A 172 6.23 -23.44 -17.29
N ASP A 173 6.13 -23.82 -16.02
CA ASP A 173 6.88 -24.95 -15.52
C ASP A 173 6.15 -26.27 -15.80
N SER A 174 6.94 -27.34 -15.95
CA SER A 174 6.48 -28.69 -16.27
C SER A 174 5.48 -29.30 -15.26
N GLY A 175 5.24 -28.64 -14.12
CA GLY A 175 4.20 -28.97 -13.13
C GLY A 175 2.80 -28.45 -13.44
N MET A 176 2.62 -27.59 -14.45
CA MET A 176 1.31 -27.10 -14.89
C MET A 176 0.42 -28.18 -15.54
N GLN A 177 0.81 -29.45 -15.58
CA GLN A 177 -0.04 -30.50 -16.17
C GLN A 177 -1.00 -31.14 -15.16
N ASP A 178 -0.71 -31.04 -13.87
CA ASP A 178 -1.46 -31.75 -12.81
C ASP A 178 -2.42 -30.83 -12.01
N THR A 179 -2.46 -29.51 -12.28
CA THR A 179 -3.34 -28.59 -11.53
C THR A 179 -4.75 -28.53 -12.15
N PRO A 180 -5.81 -28.93 -11.43
CA PRO A 180 -7.15 -29.06 -11.98
C PRO A 180 -7.89 -27.71 -12.07
N TYR A 181 -7.20 -26.63 -12.45
CA TYR A 181 -7.84 -25.33 -12.65
C TYR A 181 -8.78 -25.37 -13.85
N ASN A 182 -9.99 -24.89 -13.67
CA ASN A 182 -11.02 -24.76 -14.69
C ASN A 182 -11.82 -23.47 -14.46
N GLU A 183 -12.69 -23.12 -15.41
CA GLU A 183 -13.52 -21.91 -15.33
C GLU A 183 -14.41 -21.88 -14.08
N ASN A 184 -14.90 -23.03 -13.60
CA ASN A 184 -15.75 -23.07 -12.40
C ASN A 184 -14.98 -22.68 -11.14
N ILE A 185 -13.74 -23.16 -10.98
CA ILE A 185 -12.89 -22.77 -9.85
C ILE A 185 -12.59 -21.28 -9.91
N LEU A 186 -12.34 -20.72 -11.11
CA LEU A 186 -12.16 -19.27 -11.27
C LEU A 186 -13.39 -18.51 -10.79
N VAL A 187 -14.59 -18.93 -11.21
CA VAL A 187 -15.86 -18.32 -10.78
C VAL A 187 -16.04 -18.41 -9.26
N GLU A 188 -15.78 -19.56 -8.64
CA GLU A 188 -15.86 -19.73 -7.18
C GLU A 188 -14.96 -18.73 -6.42
N GLN A 189 -13.74 -18.48 -6.90
CA GLN A 189 -12.84 -17.51 -6.27
C GLN A 189 -13.33 -16.07 -6.44
N LEU A 190 -13.93 -15.75 -7.59
CA LEU A 190 -14.49 -14.43 -7.86
C LEU A 190 -15.76 -14.18 -7.03
N GLU A 191 -16.62 -15.18 -6.86
CA GLU A 191 -17.81 -15.10 -6.00
C GLU A 191 -17.42 -14.89 -4.52
N LEU A 192 -16.39 -15.58 -4.04
CA LEU A 192 -15.82 -15.32 -2.71
C LEU A 192 -15.27 -13.89 -2.60
N CYS A 193 -14.57 -13.39 -3.63
CA CYS A 193 -14.09 -12.01 -3.66
C CYS A 193 -15.26 -11.01 -3.54
N VAL A 194 -16.36 -11.21 -4.29
CA VAL A 194 -17.57 -10.38 -4.21
C VAL A 194 -18.16 -10.39 -2.80
N GLU A 195 -18.23 -11.55 -2.15
CA GLU A 195 -18.73 -11.65 -0.77
C GLU A 195 -17.92 -10.78 0.21
N TYR A 196 -16.60 -10.83 0.13
CA TYR A 196 -15.73 -10.00 0.98
C TYR A 196 -15.74 -8.52 0.58
N LEU A 197 -15.90 -8.18 -0.71
CA LEU A 197 -16.12 -6.80 -1.15
C LEU A 197 -17.41 -6.22 -0.58
N TRP A 198 -18.46 -7.04 -0.50
CA TRP A 198 -19.73 -6.65 0.13
C TRP A 198 -19.56 -6.38 1.62
N LYS A 199 -18.90 -7.30 2.33
CA LYS A 199 -18.67 -7.16 3.77
C LYS A 199 -17.69 -6.04 4.12
N SER A 200 -16.78 -5.68 3.22
CA SER A 200 -15.82 -4.58 3.39
C SER A 200 -16.30 -3.22 2.87
N GLU A 201 -17.57 -3.14 2.45
CA GLU A 201 -18.22 -1.90 1.98
C GLU A 201 -17.57 -1.29 0.72
N ARG A 202 -16.88 -2.12 -0.08
CA ARG A 202 -16.24 -1.75 -1.36
C ARG A 202 -17.13 -2.14 -2.54
N TYR A 203 -18.33 -1.59 -2.54
CA TYR A 203 -19.40 -1.93 -3.46
C TYR A 203 -19.09 -1.60 -4.94
N GLU A 204 -18.30 -0.56 -5.16
CA GLU A 204 -17.89 -0.07 -6.48
C GLU A 204 -17.10 -1.12 -7.28
N LEU A 205 -16.36 -2.01 -6.60
CA LEU A 205 -15.52 -3.01 -7.23
C LEU A 205 -16.27 -4.25 -7.71
N ILE A 206 -17.49 -4.47 -7.23
CA ILE A 206 -18.25 -5.70 -7.50
C ILE A 206 -18.59 -5.83 -8.97
N ALA A 207 -18.90 -4.71 -9.63
CA ALA A 207 -19.12 -4.71 -11.07
C ALA A 207 -17.88 -5.18 -11.84
N GLU A 208 -16.69 -4.69 -11.46
CA GLU A 208 -15.43 -5.08 -12.11
C GLU A 208 -15.09 -6.56 -11.88
N VAL A 209 -15.30 -7.08 -10.67
CA VAL A 209 -15.07 -8.52 -10.35
C VAL A 209 -16.05 -9.42 -11.09
N ASN A 210 -17.28 -8.96 -11.29
CA ASN A 210 -18.33 -9.73 -11.95
C ASN A 210 -18.19 -9.80 -13.48
N LYS A 211 -17.50 -8.87 -14.13
CA LYS A 211 -17.25 -8.89 -15.60
C LYS A 211 -16.69 -10.23 -16.11
N PRO A 212 -15.62 -10.81 -15.54
CA PRO A 212 -15.12 -12.11 -15.98
C PRO A 212 -16.10 -13.26 -15.71
N ILE A 213 -16.93 -13.17 -14.67
CA ILE A 213 -17.96 -14.18 -14.38
C ILE A 213 -19.07 -14.15 -15.44
N ILE A 214 -19.51 -12.94 -15.82
CA ILE A 214 -20.50 -12.74 -16.90
C ILE A 214 -20.02 -13.44 -18.18
N ALA A 215 -18.77 -13.20 -18.59
CA ALA A 215 -18.21 -13.82 -19.79
C ALA A 215 -18.25 -15.36 -19.77
N VAL A 216 -18.07 -15.97 -18.59
CA VAL A 216 -18.19 -17.43 -18.41
C VAL A 216 -19.65 -17.87 -18.55
N PHE A 217 -20.59 -17.23 -17.86
CA PHE A 217 -22.01 -17.62 -17.91
C PHE A 217 -22.67 -17.34 -19.26
N GLU A 218 -22.25 -16.31 -19.98
CA GLU A 218 -22.69 -16.04 -21.36
C GLU A 218 -22.28 -17.18 -22.30
N LYS A 219 -21.03 -17.66 -22.20
CA LYS A 219 -20.53 -18.82 -22.96
C LYS A 219 -21.30 -20.09 -22.61
N GLN A 220 -21.66 -20.28 -21.34
CA GLN A 220 -22.44 -21.43 -20.85
C GLN A 220 -23.95 -21.30 -21.10
N ARG A 221 -24.44 -20.12 -21.51
CA ARG A 221 -25.87 -19.78 -21.64
C ARG A 221 -26.66 -19.98 -20.34
N ASP A 222 -26.03 -19.71 -19.20
CA ASP A 222 -26.68 -19.75 -17.88
C ASP A 222 -27.39 -18.43 -17.59
N PHE A 223 -28.55 -18.25 -18.23
CA PHE A 223 -29.34 -17.01 -18.12
C PHE A 223 -29.86 -16.75 -16.70
N LYS A 224 -30.02 -17.80 -15.89
CA LYS A 224 -30.48 -17.65 -14.51
C LYS A 224 -29.39 -17.00 -13.65
N ARG A 225 -28.17 -17.55 -13.68
CA ARG A 225 -27.04 -16.96 -12.94
C ARG A 225 -26.66 -15.59 -13.46
N LEU A 226 -26.81 -15.33 -14.77
CA LEU A 226 -26.66 -13.98 -15.33
C LEU A 226 -27.66 -13.00 -14.71
N SER A 227 -28.94 -13.37 -14.64
CA SER A 227 -29.97 -12.52 -14.01
C SER A 227 -29.63 -12.21 -12.54
N ASP A 228 -29.23 -13.22 -11.77
CA ASP A 228 -28.86 -13.05 -10.36
C ASP A 228 -27.65 -12.12 -10.20
N LEU A 229 -26.64 -12.28 -11.06
CA LEU A 229 -25.43 -11.48 -11.02
C LEU A 229 -25.67 -10.01 -11.40
N TYR A 230 -26.50 -9.74 -12.42
CA TYR A 230 -26.90 -8.36 -12.73
C TYR A 230 -27.74 -7.74 -11.61
N TYR A 231 -28.56 -8.53 -10.92
CA TYR A 231 -29.28 -8.08 -9.74
C TYR A 231 -28.34 -7.73 -8.59
N ASP A 232 -27.26 -8.49 -8.37
CA ASP A 232 -26.25 -8.16 -7.36
C ASP A 232 -25.46 -6.89 -7.70
N ILE A 233 -25.13 -6.67 -8.99
CA ILE A 233 -24.53 -5.40 -9.44
C ILE A 233 -25.51 -4.23 -9.25
N HIS A 234 -26.79 -4.42 -9.54
CA HIS A 234 -27.80 -3.39 -9.27
C HIS A 234 -27.83 -3.04 -7.77
N ARG A 235 -27.83 -4.05 -6.90
CA ARG A 235 -27.81 -3.84 -5.44
C ARG A 235 -26.54 -3.12 -5.00
N SER A 236 -25.38 -3.41 -5.61
CA SER A 236 -24.12 -2.72 -5.30
C SER A 236 -24.19 -1.24 -5.57
N TYR A 237 -24.64 -0.83 -6.75
CA TYR A 237 -24.80 0.58 -7.07
C TYR A 237 -25.92 1.26 -6.27
N LEU A 238 -27.00 0.55 -5.96
CA LEU A 238 -28.04 1.06 -5.06
C LEU A 238 -27.45 1.39 -3.69
N LYS A 239 -26.63 0.49 -3.13
CA LYS A 239 -25.94 0.73 -1.87
C LYS A 239 -24.94 1.88 -1.95
N VAL A 240 -24.16 1.99 -3.04
CA VAL A 240 -23.28 3.15 -3.27
C VAL A 240 -24.09 4.44 -3.23
N ALA A 241 -25.20 4.52 -3.96
CA ALA A 241 -26.03 5.73 -3.99
C ALA A 241 -26.58 6.14 -2.60
N GLU A 242 -26.85 5.18 -1.71
CA GLU A 242 -27.31 5.44 -0.35
C GLU A 242 -26.21 6.00 0.58
N VAL A 243 -24.94 5.62 0.36
CA VAL A 243 -23.85 5.86 1.31
C VAL A 243 -22.75 6.77 0.79
N VAL A 244 -22.67 7.00 -0.52
CA VAL A 244 -21.63 7.82 -1.15
C VAL A 244 -21.63 9.22 -0.56
N ASN A 245 -20.44 9.72 -0.22
CA ASN A 245 -20.22 11.06 0.36
C ASN A 245 -21.06 11.36 1.61
N SER A 246 -21.62 10.34 2.28
CA SER A 246 -22.42 10.51 3.50
C SER A 246 -21.58 10.39 4.80
N GLU A 247 -20.27 10.14 4.66
CA GLU A 247 -19.32 9.84 5.75
C GLU A 247 -19.70 8.61 6.61
N LYS A 248 -20.72 7.84 6.21
CA LYS A 248 -21.14 6.62 6.91
C LYS A 248 -20.16 5.46 6.70
N ARG A 249 -19.43 5.45 5.58
CA ARG A 249 -18.41 4.45 5.26
C ARG A 249 -17.07 4.86 5.84
N LEU A 250 -16.45 3.96 6.61
CA LEU A 250 -15.20 4.22 7.30
C LEU A 250 -14.12 3.23 6.82
N PHE A 251 -13.46 3.58 5.72
CA PHE A 251 -12.46 2.73 5.05
C PHE A 251 -11.13 2.54 5.82
N GLY A 252 -10.96 3.27 6.92
CA GLY A 252 -9.81 3.19 7.82
C GLY A 252 -8.98 4.46 7.88
N ARG A 253 -7.98 4.44 8.76
CA ARG A 253 -6.99 5.52 8.94
C ARG A 253 -5.59 5.00 8.72
N TYR A 254 -4.69 5.90 8.34
CA TYR A 254 -3.32 5.55 8.01
C TYR A 254 -2.35 6.17 9.01
N TYR A 255 -1.35 5.38 9.41
CA TYR A 255 -0.32 5.79 10.35
C TYR A 255 1.05 5.41 9.82
N ARG A 256 1.99 6.36 9.81
CA ARG A 256 3.41 6.04 9.67
C ARG A 256 3.91 5.48 11.00
N VAL A 257 4.46 4.27 10.97
CA VAL A 257 5.09 3.61 12.11
C VAL A 257 6.56 3.36 11.77
N ALA A 258 7.47 3.79 12.64
CA ALA A 258 8.91 3.57 12.49
C ALA A 258 9.51 2.99 13.76
N PHE A 259 10.45 2.06 13.61
CA PHE A 259 11.07 1.32 14.71
C PHE A 259 12.54 1.72 14.88
N TYR A 260 12.98 1.95 16.12
CA TYR A 260 14.37 2.28 16.46
C TYR A 260 14.80 1.59 17.76
N GLY A 261 16.05 1.17 17.86
CA GLY A 261 16.56 0.29 18.92
C GLY A 261 17.12 -1.02 18.37
N GLN A 262 18.36 -0.99 17.86
CA GLN A 262 19.03 -2.11 17.22
C GLN A 262 19.06 -3.40 18.07
N GLY A 263 19.20 -3.29 19.39
CA GLY A 263 19.22 -4.44 20.31
C GLY A 263 17.87 -5.13 20.51
N PHE A 264 16.78 -4.55 19.98
CA PHE A 264 15.41 -5.06 20.13
C PHE A 264 14.78 -5.41 18.79
N PHE A 265 14.92 -4.52 17.81
CA PHE A 265 14.24 -4.63 16.51
C PHE A 265 15.08 -5.33 15.44
N GLU A 266 16.40 -5.47 15.64
CA GLU A 266 17.31 -6.17 14.72
C GLU A 266 17.12 -5.78 13.24
N GLU A 267 16.45 -6.64 12.46
CA GLU A 267 16.16 -6.41 11.04
C GLU A 267 15.18 -5.25 10.80
N GLU A 268 14.36 -4.90 11.79
CA GLU A 268 13.34 -3.84 11.72
C GLU A 268 13.89 -2.46 12.07
N GLU A 269 15.16 -2.36 12.46
CA GLU A 269 15.80 -1.10 12.83
C GLU A 269 15.78 -0.08 11.69
N GLY A 270 15.20 1.08 11.97
CA GLY A 270 15.14 2.21 11.03
C GLY A 270 14.19 2.00 9.85
N LYS A 271 13.41 0.92 9.83
CA LYS A 271 12.36 0.72 8.81
C LYS A 271 11.13 1.55 9.15
N GLU A 272 10.47 2.04 8.10
CA GLU A 272 9.24 2.81 8.19
C GLU A 272 8.12 2.13 7.38
N TYR A 273 6.93 2.10 7.96
CA TYR A 273 5.76 1.45 7.41
C TYR A 273 4.54 2.36 7.44
N ILE A 274 3.59 2.14 6.52
CA ILE A 274 2.23 2.67 6.62
C ILE A 274 1.33 1.56 7.14
N TYR A 275 0.77 1.79 8.33
CA TYR A 275 -0.23 0.95 8.95
C TYR A 275 -1.60 1.46 8.57
N LYS A 276 -2.47 0.57 8.08
CA LYS A 276 -3.88 0.84 7.86
C LYS A 276 -4.69 0.29 9.04
N GLU A 277 -5.28 1.18 9.81
CA GLU A 277 -6.14 0.84 10.95
C GLU A 277 -7.63 0.87 10.56
N PRO A 278 -8.47 0.03 11.19
CA PRO A 278 -9.90 -0.02 10.89
C PRO A 278 -10.63 1.26 11.30
N LYS A 279 -11.64 1.64 10.53
CA LYS A 279 -12.61 2.69 10.85
C LYS A 279 -11.96 4.04 11.26
N LEU A 280 -12.11 4.42 12.54
CA LEU A 280 -11.73 5.71 13.11
C LEU A 280 -10.70 5.58 14.24
N THR A 281 -9.91 4.49 14.26
CA THR A 281 -8.86 4.26 15.25
C THR A 281 -8.09 5.56 15.52
N GLY A 282 -7.94 5.91 16.80
CA GLY A 282 -7.25 7.14 17.20
C GLY A 282 -5.74 6.94 17.26
N LEU A 283 -4.96 8.04 17.18
CA LEU A 283 -3.50 7.98 17.34
C LEU A 283 -3.11 7.36 18.70
N SER A 284 -3.86 7.67 19.76
CA SER A 284 -3.67 7.11 21.09
C SER A 284 -3.90 5.60 21.13
N GLU A 285 -4.92 5.11 20.42
CA GLU A 285 -5.31 3.71 20.41
C GLU A 285 -4.24 2.84 19.74
N ILE A 286 -3.81 3.19 18.53
CA ILE A 286 -2.69 2.48 17.86
C ILE A 286 -1.40 2.60 18.68
N SER A 287 -1.11 3.77 19.25
CA SER A 287 0.12 3.97 20.04
C SER A 287 0.12 3.09 21.29
N GLN A 288 -1.01 2.96 21.97
CA GLN A 288 -1.17 2.08 23.14
C GLN A 288 -1.14 0.60 22.75
N ARG A 289 -1.75 0.23 21.61
CA ARG A 289 -1.73 -1.14 21.07
C ARG A 289 -0.31 -1.60 20.79
N LEU A 290 0.47 -0.78 20.05
CA LEU A 290 1.87 -1.06 19.75
C LEU A 290 2.74 -1.03 21.01
N LEU A 291 2.54 -0.04 21.90
CA LEU A 291 3.26 0.00 23.18
C LEU A 291 3.05 -1.28 23.98
N LYS A 292 1.80 -1.74 24.11
CA LYS A 292 1.47 -2.97 24.83
C LYS A 292 2.08 -4.20 24.16
N LEU A 293 1.95 -4.31 22.84
CA LEU A 293 2.50 -5.42 22.06
C LEU A 293 4.00 -5.60 22.28
N TYR A 294 4.77 -4.52 22.15
CA TYR A 294 6.22 -4.58 22.30
C TYR A 294 6.66 -4.56 23.77
N ALA A 295 5.87 -3.98 24.69
CA ALA A 295 6.11 -4.10 26.13
C ALA A 295 5.97 -5.56 26.60
N ASP A 296 5.00 -6.30 26.07
CA ASP A 296 4.84 -7.74 26.35
C ASP A 296 6.03 -8.56 25.80
N LYS A 297 6.70 -8.08 24.74
CA LYS A 297 7.86 -8.74 24.12
C LYS A 297 9.20 -8.39 24.79
N PHE A 298 9.41 -7.12 25.12
CA PHE A 298 10.71 -6.58 25.54
C PHE A 298 10.74 -6.12 27.00
N GLY A 299 9.59 -6.07 27.68
CA GLY A 299 9.43 -5.53 29.03
C GLY A 299 8.91 -4.08 29.00
N ILE A 300 8.01 -3.77 29.93
CA ILE A 300 7.27 -2.48 29.96
C ILE A 300 8.18 -1.26 30.11
N ASP A 301 9.28 -1.41 30.85
CA ASP A 301 10.25 -0.34 31.10
C ASP A 301 11.21 -0.12 29.94
N ASN A 302 11.23 -1.01 28.94
CA ASN A 302 12.18 -0.98 27.84
C ASN A 302 11.60 -0.36 26.56
N VAL A 303 10.31 0.00 26.52
CA VAL A 303 9.64 0.48 25.30
C VAL A 303 9.14 1.92 25.46
N LYS A 304 9.39 2.76 24.45
CA LYS A 304 9.00 4.18 24.44
C LYS A 304 8.33 4.58 23.12
N ILE A 305 7.26 5.36 23.21
CA ILE A 305 6.62 5.96 22.03
C ILE A 305 7.23 7.35 21.76
N ILE A 306 7.70 7.57 20.53
CA ILE A 306 8.11 8.90 20.06
C ILE A 306 6.87 9.61 19.51
N GLN A 307 6.44 10.66 20.20
CA GLN A 307 5.30 11.50 19.79
C GLN A 307 5.67 12.56 18.76
N ASP A 308 6.96 12.91 18.65
CA ASP A 308 7.42 13.85 17.64
C ASP A 308 7.30 13.23 16.25
N SER A 309 6.79 13.98 15.27
CA SER A 309 6.68 13.53 13.87
C SER A 309 7.93 13.81 13.05
N ASN A 310 8.90 14.56 13.58
CA ASN A 310 10.17 14.88 12.91
C ASN A 310 11.00 13.64 12.60
N LYS A 311 11.91 13.77 11.63
CA LYS A 311 12.88 12.73 11.33
C LYS A 311 13.77 12.50 12.55
N VAL A 312 13.75 11.29 13.08
CA VAL A 312 14.54 10.91 14.25
C VAL A 312 15.97 10.63 13.81
N ASN A 313 16.93 11.13 14.57
CA ASN A 313 18.34 10.79 14.42
C ASN A 313 18.67 9.69 15.44
N PRO A 314 19.03 8.46 14.99
CA PRO A 314 19.27 7.34 15.90
C PRO A 314 20.38 7.61 16.94
N LYS A 315 21.29 8.55 16.67
CA LYS A 315 22.37 8.93 17.60
C LYS A 315 21.87 9.65 18.85
N ASP A 316 20.69 10.25 18.78
CA ASP A 316 20.10 11.03 19.88
C ASP A 316 19.22 10.15 20.78
N LEU A 317 19.04 8.87 20.43
CA LEU A 317 18.25 7.90 21.17
C LEU A 317 19.13 7.12 22.15
N ASP A 318 18.63 6.87 23.35
CA ASP A 318 19.30 5.99 24.33
C ASP A 318 19.19 4.52 23.87
N PRO A 319 20.32 3.82 23.59
CA PRO A 319 20.32 2.44 23.10
C PRO A 319 19.67 1.41 24.04
N LYS A 320 19.42 1.78 25.30
CA LYS A 320 18.76 0.91 26.28
C LYS A 320 17.28 0.66 25.98
N TYR A 321 16.62 1.54 25.20
CA TYR A 321 15.18 1.44 24.94
C TYR A 321 14.87 1.11 23.48
N ALA A 322 13.76 0.41 23.29
CA ALA A 322 13.08 0.25 22.01
C ALA A 322 12.14 1.44 21.81
N TYR A 323 12.31 2.18 20.72
CA TYR A 323 11.46 3.31 20.36
C TYR A 323 10.56 2.98 19.18
N ILE A 324 9.31 3.42 19.29
CA ILE A 324 8.32 3.31 18.21
C ILE A 324 7.77 4.70 17.94
N GLN A 325 7.93 5.19 16.72
CA GLN A 325 7.42 6.48 16.32
C GLN A 325 6.13 6.29 15.52
N VAL A 326 5.04 6.91 15.98
CA VAL A 326 3.73 6.82 15.33
C VAL A 326 3.27 8.19 14.89
N THR A 327 2.92 8.35 13.62
CA THR A 327 2.46 9.64 13.05
C THR A 327 1.24 9.41 12.18
N TYR A 328 0.16 10.14 12.45
CA TYR A 328 -1.03 10.10 11.58
C TYR A 328 -0.70 10.68 10.20
N VAL A 329 -1.18 10.01 9.15
CA VAL A 329 -1.02 10.45 7.77
C VAL A 329 -2.36 10.37 7.03
N THR A 330 -2.52 11.17 5.98
CA THR A 330 -3.68 11.10 5.08
C THR A 330 -3.24 10.74 3.68
N PRO A 331 -4.09 10.08 2.86
CA PRO A 331 -3.81 9.91 1.44
C PRO A 331 -3.44 11.24 0.76
N PHE A 332 -2.46 11.21 -0.13
CA PHE A 332 -1.98 12.37 -0.86
C PHE A 332 -2.22 12.20 -2.36
N PHE A 333 -2.80 13.21 -2.97
CA PHE A 333 -3.08 13.29 -4.40
C PHE A 333 -2.51 14.58 -4.98
N GLU A 334 -1.94 14.49 -6.18
CA GLU A 334 -1.59 15.68 -6.96
C GLU A 334 -2.85 16.33 -7.55
N GLU A 335 -2.76 17.57 -8.01
CA GLU A 335 -3.92 18.32 -8.53
C GLU A 335 -4.70 17.55 -9.61
N LYS A 336 -3.99 16.95 -10.57
CA LYS A 336 -4.61 16.12 -11.63
C LYS A 336 -5.31 14.88 -11.08
N GLU A 337 -4.73 14.22 -10.09
CA GLU A 337 -5.35 13.03 -9.49
C GLU A 337 -6.55 13.39 -8.61
N ALA A 338 -6.51 14.57 -7.97
CA ALA A 338 -7.62 15.08 -7.17
C ALA A 338 -8.82 15.47 -8.05
N GLU A 339 -8.61 15.79 -9.33
CA GLU A 339 -9.69 15.98 -10.30
C GLU A 339 -10.40 14.66 -10.65
N ASP A 340 -9.66 13.56 -10.71
CA ASP A 340 -10.19 12.22 -11.03
C ASP A 340 -10.84 11.54 -9.81
N ARG A 341 -10.32 11.76 -8.60
CA ARG A 341 -10.79 11.12 -7.35
C ARG A 341 -11.79 12.01 -6.61
N LYS A 342 -13.07 11.83 -6.88
CA LYS A 342 -14.17 12.68 -6.38
C LYS A 342 -14.91 12.08 -5.20
N THR A 343 -14.90 10.76 -5.06
CA THR A 343 -15.68 10.03 -4.04
C THR A 343 -14.83 9.62 -2.84
N ASP A 344 -15.49 9.37 -1.72
CA ASP A 344 -14.90 8.76 -0.52
C ASP A 344 -14.18 7.45 -0.82
N PHE A 345 -14.77 6.59 -1.65
CA PHE A 345 -14.16 5.33 -2.09
C PHE A 345 -12.86 5.55 -2.88
N GLU A 346 -12.89 6.44 -3.89
CA GLU A 346 -11.73 6.73 -4.72
C GLU A 346 -10.57 7.32 -3.91
N MET A 347 -10.85 8.08 -2.85
CA MET A 347 -9.81 8.61 -1.96
C MET A 347 -9.15 7.54 -1.05
N HIS A 348 -9.74 6.35 -0.92
CA HIS A 348 -9.26 5.26 -0.03
C HIS A 348 -8.95 3.95 -0.75
N HIS A 349 -9.07 3.93 -2.08
CA HIS A 349 -8.83 2.76 -2.90
C HIS A 349 -7.63 2.97 -3.84
N ASN A 350 -6.74 1.98 -3.93
CA ASN A 350 -5.49 2.06 -4.70
C ASN A 350 -4.67 3.33 -4.38
N VAL A 351 -4.43 3.55 -3.09
CA VAL A 351 -3.60 4.65 -2.57
C VAL A 351 -2.22 4.13 -2.18
N ASN A 352 -1.18 4.87 -2.55
CA ASN A 352 0.21 4.55 -2.25
C ASN A 352 1.03 5.78 -1.81
N ARG A 353 0.40 6.96 -1.74
CA ARG A 353 1.03 8.19 -1.29
C ARG A 353 0.29 8.74 -0.10
N PHE A 354 1.05 9.12 0.91
CA PHE A 354 0.53 9.62 2.17
C PHE A 354 1.26 10.90 2.56
N VAL A 355 0.58 11.79 3.26
CA VAL A 355 1.13 13.07 3.67
C VAL A 355 0.90 13.31 5.16
N PHE A 356 1.92 13.87 5.80
CA PHE A 356 1.76 14.53 7.08
C PHE A 356 2.49 15.87 7.07
N GLU A 357 2.13 16.72 8.00
CA GLU A 357 2.66 18.07 8.10
C GLU A 357 3.27 18.29 9.48
N THR A 358 4.45 18.91 9.52
CA THR A 358 5.18 19.16 10.77
C THR A 358 5.47 20.65 10.91
N PRO A 359 5.03 21.30 12.00
CA PRO A 359 5.32 22.71 12.25
C PRO A 359 6.79 22.89 12.65
N PHE A 360 7.41 23.95 12.15
CA PHE A 360 8.74 24.38 12.56
C PHE A 360 8.89 25.89 12.40
N THR A 361 9.89 26.47 13.03
CA THR A 361 10.27 27.89 12.90
C THR A 361 11.67 27.99 12.30
N LEU A 362 12.03 29.14 11.74
CA LEU A 362 13.39 29.38 11.22
C LEU A 362 14.46 29.30 12.33
N SER A 363 14.07 29.53 13.59
CA SER A 363 14.94 29.38 14.77
C SER A 363 15.09 27.94 15.26
N GLY A 364 14.41 26.97 14.62
CA GLY A 364 14.49 25.55 14.96
C GLY A 364 13.49 25.06 16.01
N LYS A 365 12.67 25.95 16.59
CA LYS A 365 11.56 25.56 17.49
C LYS A 365 10.39 24.98 16.69
N LYS A 366 9.56 24.14 17.32
CA LYS A 366 8.34 23.58 16.70
C LYS A 366 7.25 24.63 16.48
N HIS A 367 7.01 25.46 17.50
CA HIS A 367 6.00 26.50 17.50
C HIS A 367 6.62 27.87 17.75
N GLY A 368 6.10 28.89 17.07
CA GLY A 368 6.46 30.30 17.23
C GLY A 368 5.28 31.21 16.94
N GLY A 369 5.54 32.52 16.86
CA GLY A 369 4.56 33.48 16.35
C GLY A 369 4.17 33.16 14.91
N VAL A 370 3.02 33.68 14.46
CA VAL A 370 2.49 33.43 13.10
C VAL A 370 3.51 33.87 12.03
N GLU A 371 4.24 34.93 12.32
CA GLU A 371 5.31 35.53 11.53
C GLU A 371 6.61 34.72 11.48
N GLU A 372 6.77 33.68 12.30
CA GLU A 372 7.93 32.78 12.27
C GLU A 372 7.55 31.33 11.93
N GLN A 373 6.25 31.03 11.88
CA GLN A 373 5.74 29.68 11.74
C GLN A 373 5.81 29.19 10.29
N CYS A 374 6.62 28.16 10.09
CA CYS A 374 6.73 27.40 8.86
C CYS A 374 6.07 26.02 9.01
N LYS A 375 5.81 25.37 7.87
CA LYS A 375 5.25 24.02 7.82
C LYS A 375 6.00 23.17 6.81
N ARG A 376 6.49 22.02 7.25
CA ARG A 376 7.09 21.00 6.39
C ARG A 376 6.01 20.01 5.98
N ARG A 377 5.92 19.68 4.70
CA ARG A 377 5.01 18.66 4.19
C ARG A 377 5.82 17.46 3.71
N THR A 378 5.65 16.33 4.38
CA THR A 378 6.38 15.11 4.05
C THR A 378 5.46 14.18 3.29
N ILE A 379 5.86 13.77 2.08
CA ILE A 379 5.12 12.83 1.26
C ILE A 379 5.82 11.47 1.33
N LEU A 380 5.10 10.48 1.79
CA LEU A 380 5.55 9.11 1.92
C LEU A 380 4.96 8.31 0.77
N THR A 381 5.78 7.57 0.04
CA THR A 381 5.33 6.69 -1.04
C THR A 381 5.60 5.24 -0.64
N SER A 382 4.59 4.40 -0.58
CA SER A 382 4.77 2.96 -0.38
C SER A 382 5.19 2.25 -1.66
N THR A 383 5.90 1.13 -1.54
CA THR A 383 6.35 0.32 -2.68
C THR A 383 5.20 -0.28 -3.50
N SER A 384 4.07 -0.55 -2.86
CA SER A 384 2.81 -1.00 -3.48
C SER A 384 1.62 -0.26 -2.87
N ALA A 385 0.48 -0.24 -3.56
CA ALA A 385 -0.78 0.17 -2.94
C ALA A 385 -1.23 -0.92 -1.94
N ALA A 386 -2.10 -0.61 -0.97
CA ALA A 386 -2.64 -1.60 -0.03
C ALA A 386 -3.28 -2.80 -0.78
N ALA A 387 -2.52 -3.89 -0.93
CA ALA A 387 -2.97 -5.16 -1.52
C ALA A 387 -3.49 -6.07 -0.39
N CYS A 388 -2.64 -7.00 0.03
CA CYS A 388 -2.90 -8.05 1.00
C CYS A 388 -2.12 -7.85 2.31
N SER A 389 -1.32 -6.78 2.43
CA SER A 389 -0.66 -6.44 3.69
C SER A 389 -1.24 -5.12 4.25
N PRO A 390 -1.62 -5.08 5.55
CA PRO A 390 -2.04 -3.86 6.24
C PRO A 390 -0.86 -2.92 6.53
N SER A 391 0.37 -3.43 6.48
CA SER A 391 1.63 -2.70 6.62
C SER A 391 2.33 -2.57 5.26
N LEU A 392 2.61 -1.34 4.85
CA LEU A 392 3.26 -1.06 3.57
C LEU A 392 4.64 -0.42 3.79
N PRO A 393 5.74 -1.02 3.32
CA PRO A 393 7.07 -0.45 3.49
C PRO A 393 7.23 0.83 2.64
N LEU A 394 7.98 1.79 3.18
CA LEU A 394 8.06 3.16 2.65
C LEU A 394 9.33 3.50 1.89
N ALA A 395 9.17 4.40 0.92
CA ALA A 395 10.19 5.24 0.31
C ALA A 395 9.76 6.72 0.43
N ALA A 396 10.50 7.55 1.17
CA ALA A 396 10.08 8.91 1.51
C ALA A 396 10.66 10.01 0.58
N LYS A 397 9.85 11.04 0.28
CA LYS A 397 10.29 12.31 -0.34
C LYS A 397 9.68 13.51 0.44
N ALA A 398 10.51 14.44 0.92
CA ALA A 398 10.04 15.58 1.72
C ALA A 398 10.11 16.90 0.94
N HIS A 399 9.04 17.71 1.00
CA HIS A 399 8.98 19.06 0.41
C HIS A 399 8.75 20.11 1.53
N CYS A 400 9.56 21.17 1.55
CA CYS A 400 9.38 22.28 2.50
C CYS A 400 8.54 23.40 1.87
N ALA A 401 7.56 23.93 2.61
CA ALA A 401 6.78 25.10 2.19
C ALA A 401 7.22 26.35 2.99
N CYS A 402 7.28 27.49 2.32
CA CYS A 402 7.63 28.78 2.92
C CYS A 402 6.43 29.38 3.69
N MET A 403 6.71 30.26 4.64
CA MET A 403 5.77 30.96 5.52
C MET A 403 4.50 31.50 4.81
N CYS A 404 4.65 32.23 3.70
CA CYS A 404 3.50 32.75 2.93
C CYS A 404 2.58 31.63 2.40
N GLN A 405 3.16 30.48 2.03
CA GLN A 405 2.37 29.34 1.53
C GLN A 405 1.61 28.64 2.66
N VAL A 406 2.08 28.71 3.91
CA VAL A 406 1.37 28.18 5.07
C VAL A 406 0.12 29.01 5.34
N PHE A 407 0.25 30.33 5.36
CA PHE A 407 -0.87 31.24 5.56
C PHE A 407 -1.93 31.10 4.47
N CYS A 408 -1.52 31.18 3.19
CA CYS A 408 -2.46 31.01 2.07
C CYS A 408 -3.19 29.67 2.11
N ARG A 409 -2.53 28.58 2.52
CA ARG A 409 -3.17 27.25 2.61
C ARG A 409 -4.13 27.14 3.78
N HIS A 410 -3.77 27.64 4.95
CA HIS A 410 -4.66 27.61 6.11
C HIS A 410 -5.91 28.44 5.83
N TRP A 411 -5.73 29.60 5.21
CA TRP A 411 -6.83 30.44 4.76
C TRP A 411 -7.68 29.76 3.68
N ALA A 412 -7.08 29.15 2.66
CA ALA A 412 -7.80 28.39 1.64
C ALA A 412 -8.59 27.21 2.22
N GLN A 413 -8.04 26.48 3.20
CA GLN A 413 -8.75 25.41 3.91
C GLN A 413 -9.96 25.96 4.67
N HIS A 414 -9.80 27.07 5.39
CA HIS A 414 -10.91 27.73 6.08
C HIS A 414 -11.99 28.24 5.11
N VAL A 415 -11.61 28.84 3.99
CA VAL A 415 -12.56 29.27 2.94
C VAL A 415 -13.30 28.07 2.37
N MET A 416 -12.61 27.00 1.98
CA MET A 416 -13.28 25.80 1.44
C MET A 416 -14.18 25.10 2.47
N GLN A 417 -13.78 25.07 3.75
CA GLN A 417 -14.61 24.50 4.81
C GLN A 417 -15.83 25.37 5.11
N SER A 418 -15.68 26.71 5.05
CA SER A 418 -16.78 27.66 5.15
C SER A 418 -17.74 27.54 3.96
N ASP A 419 -17.23 27.38 2.73
CA ASP A 419 -18.04 27.20 1.52
C ASP A 419 -18.83 25.87 1.55
N LYS A 420 -18.25 24.80 2.10
CA LYS A 420 -18.98 23.53 2.31
C LYS A 420 -20.12 23.66 3.34
N LEU A 421 -19.96 24.53 4.34
CA LEU A 421 -20.97 24.78 5.38
C LEU A 421 -22.03 25.81 4.96
N SER A 422 -21.74 26.69 3.99
CA SER A 422 -22.59 27.83 3.59
C SER A 422 -23.53 27.55 2.40
N LEU A 423 -23.55 26.31 1.90
CA LEU A 423 -24.30 25.90 0.70
C LEU A 423 -25.83 26.15 0.67
N PRO A 424 -26.55 26.56 1.74
CA PRO A 424 -27.94 27.03 1.57
C PRO A 424 -28.13 28.56 1.44
N CYS A 425 -27.09 29.41 1.42
CA CYS A 425 -27.30 30.89 1.43
C CYS A 425 -26.41 31.68 0.46
N ALA A 426 -26.37 31.26 -0.80
CA ALA A 426 -25.52 31.87 -1.82
C ALA A 426 -26.25 32.97 -2.62
N HIS A 427 -26.26 34.20 -2.09
CA HIS A 427 -26.27 35.38 -2.98
C HIS A 427 -25.70 36.67 -2.38
N LEU A 428 -25.68 36.84 -1.05
CA LEU A 428 -25.13 38.05 -0.40
C LEU A 428 -23.69 37.89 0.15
N GLN A 429 -23.22 36.68 0.47
CA GLN A 429 -21.87 36.47 1.03
C GLN A 429 -20.75 36.50 -0.02
N SER A 430 -21.05 36.17 -1.29
CA SER A 430 -20.05 36.11 -2.37
C SER A 430 -19.42 37.46 -2.68
N MET A 431 -20.17 38.57 -2.61
CA MET A 431 -19.64 39.92 -2.86
C MET A 431 -18.76 40.45 -1.72
N PHE A 432 -19.01 40.03 -0.47
CA PHE A 432 -18.21 40.45 0.68
C PHE A 432 -16.86 39.71 0.73
N ILE A 433 -16.88 38.40 0.44
CA ILE A 433 -15.67 37.57 0.35
C ILE A 433 -14.81 38.00 -0.85
N LEU A 434 -15.42 38.35 -1.99
CA LEU A 434 -14.68 38.84 -3.18
C LEU A 434 -14.00 40.20 -2.92
N ARG A 435 -14.64 41.11 -2.16
CA ARG A 435 -14.01 42.38 -1.74
C ARG A 435 -12.85 42.16 -0.78
N ILE A 436 -12.98 41.24 0.18
CA ILE A 436 -11.89 40.91 1.10
C ILE A 436 -10.74 40.22 0.35
N LEU A 437 -11.04 39.31 -0.59
CA LEU A 437 -10.07 38.67 -1.51
C LEU A 437 -9.28 39.69 -2.31
N LEU A 438 -9.94 40.66 -2.94
CA LEU A 438 -9.28 41.68 -3.76
C LEU A 438 -8.40 42.62 -2.93
N THR A 439 -8.80 42.91 -1.70
CA THR A 439 -8.03 43.78 -0.80
C THR A 439 -6.80 43.05 -0.24
N LEU A 440 -6.96 41.78 0.16
CA LEU A 440 -5.87 40.95 0.67
C LEU A 440 -4.91 40.48 -0.44
N LEU A 441 -5.39 40.18 -1.65
CA LEU A 441 -4.52 39.91 -2.80
C LEU A 441 -3.69 41.14 -3.18
N GLY A 442 -4.28 42.34 -3.09
CA GLY A 442 -3.55 43.60 -3.30
C GLY A 442 -2.42 43.80 -2.30
N GLU A 443 -2.64 43.49 -1.02
CA GLU A 443 -1.63 43.58 0.04
C GLU A 443 -0.59 42.45 -0.01
N VAL A 444 -0.99 41.22 -0.34
CA VAL A 444 -0.07 40.07 -0.48
C VAL A 444 0.83 40.21 -1.70
N ILE A 445 0.33 40.74 -2.83
CA ILE A 445 1.17 41.05 -4.01
C ILE A 445 2.14 42.19 -3.70
N PHE A 446 1.73 43.19 -2.91
CA PHE A 446 2.60 44.27 -2.47
C PHE A 446 3.71 43.76 -1.54
N ILE A 447 3.40 42.89 -0.58
CA ILE A 447 4.36 42.30 0.35
C ILE A 447 5.30 41.32 -0.38
N CYS A 448 4.79 40.42 -1.22
CA CYS A 448 5.63 39.51 -2.01
C CYS A 448 6.52 40.26 -3.02
N GLY A 449 6.02 41.34 -3.64
CA GLY A 449 6.79 42.19 -4.55
C GLY A 449 7.94 42.93 -3.86
N VAL A 450 7.70 43.46 -2.66
CA VAL A 450 8.73 44.15 -1.85
C VAL A 450 9.76 43.16 -1.31
N VAL A 451 9.34 41.98 -0.84
CA VAL A 451 10.25 40.94 -0.32
C VAL A 451 11.14 40.35 -1.43
N SER A 452 10.61 40.16 -2.65
CA SER A 452 11.43 39.74 -3.79
C SER A 452 12.43 40.82 -4.26
N PHE A 453 12.13 42.11 -4.06
CA PHE A 453 13.02 43.21 -4.43
C PHE A 453 14.18 43.43 -3.43
N PHE A 454 13.98 43.10 -2.15
CA PHE A 454 14.98 43.31 -1.10
C PHE A 454 15.84 42.06 -0.77
N ILE A 455 15.41 40.85 -1.13
CA ILE A 455 16.14 39.59 -0.79
C ILE A 455 17.01 39.06 -1.95
N PHE A 456 16.90 39.60 -3.17
CA PHE A 456 17.75 39.21 -4.30
C PHE A 456 18.47 40.39 -4.97
N PRO A 457 19.60 40.89 -4.44
CA PRO A 457 20.55 41.62 -5.27
C PRO A 457 21.48 40.61 -5.97
N TYR A 458 21.51 40.65 -7.30
CA TYR A 458 22.53 40.04 -8.16
C TYR A 458 22.71 38.51 -8.08
N GLN A 459 21.98 37.75 -8.91
CA GLN A 459 22.62 36.60 -9.61
C GLN A 459 21.89 36.01 -10.83
N HIS A 460 20.70 36.48 -11.25
CA HIS A 460 19.96 35.78 -12.32
C HIS A 460 19.67 36.56 -13.62
N LEU A 461 20.23 37.75 -13.82
CA LEU A 461 20.00 38.56 -15.03
C LEU A 461 21.00 38.34 -16.18
N ARG A 462 21.69 37.19 -16.24
CA ARG A 462 22.61 36.85 -17.34
C ARG A 462 22.17 35.68 -18.23
N MET A 463 21.00 35.08 -17.98
CA MET A 463 20.49 33.93 -18.76
C MET A 463 19.26 34.22 -19.63
N MET A 464 18.78 35.45 -19.72
CA MET A 464 17.74 35.84 -20.68
C MET A 464 18.26 37.01 -21.51
N GLY A 465 18.76 36.70 -22.69
CA GLY A 465 19.34 37.66 -23.63
C GLY A 465 18.30 38.63 -24.19
N PHE A 466 18.00 39.70 -23.44
CA PHE A 466 17.34 40.88 -23.96
C PHE A 466 18.36 42.00 -24.14
N GLY A 467 18.60 42.32 -25.41
CA GLY A 467 19.47 43.42 -25.83
C GLY A 467 18.92 44.79 -25.45
N ARG A 468 19.84 45.75 -25.38
CA ARG A 468 19.57 47.17 -25.14
C ARG A 468 18.58 47.73 -26.17
N GLY A 469 17.56 48.41 -25.68
CA GLY A 469 16.78 49.39 -26.44
C GLY A 469 15.43 48.91 -26.94
N SER A 470 14.39 49.07 -26.13
CA SER A 470 13.05 49.38 -26.65
C SER A 470 12.29 50.28 -25.67
N ALA A 471 11.52 51.22 -26.20
CA ALA A 471 10.89 52.33 -25.50
C ALA A 471 9.69 51.94 -24.62
N GLU A 472 9.45 50.65 -24.36
CA GLU A 472 8.29 50.16 -23.60
C GLU A 472 8.51 50.18 -22.08
N GLY A 473 9.76 50.14 -21.61
CA GLY A 473 10.08 50.23 -20.16
C GLY A 473 9.77 51.59 -19.53
N SER A 474 9.67 52.65 -20.33
CA SER A 474 9.41 54.02 -19.84
C SER A 474 7.92 54.28 -19.56
N LEU A 475 7.01 53.57 -20.23
CA LEU A 475 5.56 53.68 -20.03
C LEU A 475 5.08 52.95 -18.75
N ALA A 476 5.72 51.82 -18.42
CA ALA A 476 5.43 51.10 -17.17
C ALA A 476 5.84 51.91 -15.93
N LEU A 477 7.01 52.58 -15.96
CA LEU A 477 7.48 53.42 -14.85
C LEU A 477 6.62 54.68 -14.62
N LYS A 478 6.13 55.32 -15.70
CA LYS A 478 5.23 56.48 -15.57
C LYS A 478 3.85 56.11 -15.00
N SER A 479 3.37 54.91 -15.30
CA SER A 479 2.08 54.41 -14.80
C SER A 479 2.14 54.10 -13.29
N VAL A 480 3.27 53.58 -12.81
CA VAL A 480 3.48 53.29 -11.38
C VAL A 480 3.68 54.59 -10.57
N LEU A 481 4.39 55.58 -11.09
CA LEU A 481 4.54 56.87 -10.40
C LEU A 481 3.22 57.66 -10.29
N LEU A 482 2.33 57.56 -11.28
CA LEU A 482 1.02 58.21 -11.26
C LEU A 482 0.06 57.60 -10.23
N ILE A 483 0.24 56.31 -9.89
CA ILE A 483 -0.54 55.64 -8.83
C ILE A 483 -0.03 56.03 -7.44
N ILE A 484 1.27 56.25 -7.28
CA ILE A 484 1.88 56.68 -6.02
C ILE A 484 1.50 58.13 -5.67
N ASN A 485 1.43 59.03 -6.66
CA ASN A 485 1.11 60.45 -6.41
C ASN A 485 -0.38 60.78 -6.21
N ARG A 486 -1.30 59.80 -6.38
CA ARG A 486 -2.74 59.98 -6.09
C ARG A 486 -3.15 59.50 -4.68
N ARG A 487 -2.20 59.10 -3.84
CA ARG A 487 -2.43 58.56 -2.49
C ARG A 487 -1.67 59.30 -1.37
N ASN A 488 -1.24 60.54 -1.62
CA ASN A 488 -0.84 61.48 -0.56
C ASN A 488 -1.91 62.54 -0.36
#